data_AF-A0A6F8SNW4-F1
#
_entry.id   AF-A0A6F8SNW4-F1
#
_cell.length_a   1.000
_cell.length_b   1.000
_cell.length_c   1.000
_cell.angle_alpha   90.00
_cell.angle_beta   90.00
_cell.angle_gamma   90.00
#
_symmetry.space_group_name_H-M   'P 1'
#
loop_
_entity.id
_entity.type
_entity.pdbx_description
1 polymer ?
#
loop_
_entity_poly.entity_id
_entity_poly.type
_entity_poly.pdbx_seq_one_letter_code
_entity_poly.pdbx_strand_id
1 'polypeptide(L)'
;MSKKDFENMSPKEIEDYFGVTQEQIEEWDDMLVRGEIPGVSVGEVVVGRPLKFGEHLRLMGFKETEQKIERMDKRADSLGMKRSDYLRWLVDKDLASVDVA
;
A
#
# COMPACT_ATOMS: atom_id res chain seq x y z
N MET A 1 -6.22 23.60 -6.65
CA MET A 1 -5.35 24.75 -6.90
C MET A 1 -4.08 24.28 -7.59
N SER A 2 -3.63 25.02 -8.58
CA SER A 2 -2.40 24.80 -9.34
C SER A 2 -1.23 25.47 -8.63
N LYS A 3 0.00 25.02 -8.89
CA LYS A 3 1.23 25.61 -8.33
C LYS A 3 1.32 27.13 -8.53
N LYS A 4 0.79 27.62 -9.65
CA LYS A 4 0.75 29.05 -10.01
C LYS A 4 -0.15 29.90 -9.11
N ASP A 5 -1.11 29.28 -8.44
CA ASP A 5 -2.04 30.00 -7.56
C ASP A 5 -1.33 30.45 -6.27
N PHE A 6 -0.31 29.71 -5.82
CA PHE A 6 0.48 30.03 -4.63
C PHE A 6 1.64 31.01 -4.88
N GLU A 7 2.12 31.14 -6.12
CA GLU A 7 3.21 32.08 -6.47
C GLU A 7 2.81 33.55 -6.33
N ASN A 8 1.50 33.84 -6.36
CA ASN A 8 0.96 35.20 -6.25
C ASN A 8 0.42 35.52 -4.85
N MET A 9 0.47 34.59 -3.90
CA MET A 9 -0.01 34.80 -2.53
C MET A 9 1.11 35.36 -1.66
N SER A 10 0.76 36.27 -0.76
CA SER A 10 1.70 36.75 0.25
C SER A 10 2.02 35.64 1.26
N PRO A 11 3.17 35.68 1.94
CA PRO A 11 3.55 34.66 2.93
C PRO A 11 2.48 34.42 4.00
N LYS A 12 1.84 35.50 4.46
CA LYS A 12 0.78 35.44 5.48
C LYS A 12 -0.49 34.74 4.98
N GLU A 13 -0.87 34.96 3.72
CA GLU A 13 -2.01 34.28 3.11
C GLU A 13 -1.75 32.78 2.92
N ILE A 14 -0.49 32.39 2.71
CA ILE A 14 -0.08 30.99 2.64
C ILE A 14 -0.17 30.34 4.03
N GLU A 15 0.35 31.00 5.07
CA GLU A 15 0.27 30.51 6.45
C GLU A 15 -1.18 30.33 6.91
N ASP A 16 -2.04 31.32 6.66
CA ASP A 16 -3.46 31.26 6.99
C ASP A 16 -4.20 30.16 6.21
N TYR A 17 -3.83 29.93 4.94
CA TYR A 17 -4.45 28.91 4.09
C TYR A 17 -4.12 27.48 4.57
N PHE A 18 -2.87 27.23 4.95
CA PHE A 18 -2.44 25.92 5.43
C PHE A 18 -2.65 25.74 6.94
N GLY A 19 -2.89 26.83 7.68
CA GLY A 19 -3.00 26.83 9.14
C GLY A 19 -1.69 26.47 9.84
N VAL A 20 -0.56 26.73 9.19
CA VAL A 20 0.79 26.41 9.69
C VAL A 20 1.71 27.59 9.42
N THR A 21 2.45 28.03 10.43
CA THR A 21 3.44 29.12 10.30
C THR A 21 4.75 28.63 9.73
N GLN A 22 5.56 29.53 9.19
CA GLN A 22 6.90 29.18 8.73
C GLN A 22 7.80 28.63 9.86
N GLU A 23 7.69 29.21 11.06
CA GLU A 23 8.41 28.73 12.25
C GLU A 23 8.04 27.30 12.64
N GLN A 24 6.76 26.91 12.50
CA GLN A 24 6.30 25.54 12.75
C GLN A 24 6.86 24.55 11.74
N ILE A 25 7.02 24.96 10.48
CA ILE A 25 7.64 24.12 9.44
C ILE A 25 9.11 23.90 9.76
N GLU A 26 9.85 24.94 10.17
CA GLU A 26 11.25 24.84 10.56
C GLU A 26 11.43 23.92 11.79
N GLU A 27 10.56 24.04 12.79
CA GLU A 27 10.57 23.16 13.97
C GLU A 27 10.32 21.70 13.57
N TRP A 28 9.32 21.44 12.72
CA TRP A 28 9.03 20.08 12.25
C TRP A 28 10.14 19.50 11.38
N ASP A 29 10.79 20.32 10.54
CA ASP A 29 11.94 19.88 9.74
C ASP A 29 13.11 19.46 10.63
N ASP A 30 13.44 20.27 11.63
CA ASP A 30 14.47 19.97 12.64
C ASP A 30 14.17 18.67 13.41
N MET A 31 12.91 18.46 13.81
CA MET A 31 12.47 17.23 14.47
C MET A 31 12.63 16.01 13.56
N LEU A 32 12.19 16.11 12.30
CA LEU A 32 12.26 15.02 11.33
C LEU A 32 13.71 14.68 10.94
N VAL A 33 14.59 15.68 10.80
CA VAL A 33 16.03 15.48 10.58
C VAL A 33 16.69 14.71 11.72
N ARG A 34 16.23 14.93 12.96
CA ARG A 34 16.67 14.16 14.14
C ARG A 34 16.03 12.77 14.26
N GLY A 35 15.06 12.45 13.39
CA GLY A 35 14.31 11.20 13.40
C GLY A 35 13.17 11.16 14.43
N GLU A 36 12.77 12.31 14.97
CA GLU A 36 11.65 12.46 15.89
C GLU A 36 10.36 12.59 15.10
N ILE A 37 9.58 11.51 15.02
CA ILE A 37 8.24 11.55 14.40
C ILE A 37 7.22 11.81 15.52
N PRO A 38 6.56 12.99 15.55
CA PRO A 38 5.60 13.30 16.58
C PRO A 38 4.37 12.40 16.48
N GLY A 39 3.94 11.84 17.62
CA GLY A 39 2.78 10.96 17.72
C GLY A 39 3.08 9.70 18.52
N VAL A 40 2.02 9.04 18.99
CA VAL A 40 2.12 7.70 19.60
C VAL A 40 1.91 6.70 18.48
N SER A 41 2.80 5.71 18.35
CA SER A 41 2.65 4.64 17.37
C SER A 41 1.30 3.94 17.57
N VAL A 42 0.44 4.01 16.55
CA VAL A 42 -0.88 3.37 16.58
C VAL A 42 -0.71 1.91 16.16
N GLY A 43 -0.31 1.07 17.11
CA GLY A 43 -0.09 -0.37 16.91
C GLY A 43 1.36 -0.82 17.06
N GLU A 44 1.59 -2.11 16.83
CA GLU A 44 2.93 -2.72 16.90
C GLU A 44 3.80 -2.24 15.72
N VAL A 45 4.97 -1.70 16.03
CA VAL A 45 5.92 -1.26 15.02
C VAL A 45 6.64 -2.49 14.46
N VAL A 46 6.18 -2.98 13.31
CA VAL A 46 6.82 -4.09 12.59
C VAL A 46 7.92 -3.54 11.69
N VAL A 47 9.17 -3.89 11.98
CA VAL A 47 10.33 -3.51 11.18
C VAL A 47 10.47 -4.46 9.98
N GLY A 48 10.51 -3.91 8.77
CA GLY A 48 10.78 -4.67 7.54
C GLY A 48 9.77 -4.41 6.43
N ARG A 49 9.71 -5.32 5.44
CA ARG A 49 8.75 -5.22 4.35
C ARG A 49 7.34 -5.52 4.88
N PRO A 50 6.35 -4.65 4.65
CA PRO A 50 4.97 -4.93 5.03
C PRO A 50 4.49 -6.29 4.49
N LEU A 51 3.78 -7.04 5.34
CA LEU A 51 3.19 -8.31 4.96
C LEU A 51 2.08 -8.07 3.95
N LYS A 52 2.04 -8.86 2.86
CA LYS A 52 1.07 -8.67 1.76
C LYS A 52 -0.39 -8.74 2.24
N PHE A 53 -0.66 -9.52 3.29
CA PHE A 53 -2.00 -9.74 3.85
C PHE A 53 -2.02 -9.62 5.39
N GLY A 54 -1.09 -8.87 5.98
CA GLY A 54 -0.99 -8.76 7.45
C GLY A 54 -0.49 -10.02 8.17
N GLU A 55 -0.29 -11.13 7.45
CA GLU A 55 0.17 -12.41 8.01
C GLU A 55 1.34 -13.01 7.24
N HIS A 56 2.09 -13.90 7.91
CA HIS A 56 3.16 -14.67 7.29
C HIS A 56 2.61 -15.70 6.31
N LEU A 57 3.01 -15.59 5.04
CA LEU A 57 2.62 -16.53 4.01
C LEU A 57 3.53 -17.75 3.98
N ARG A 58 2.92 -18.94 3.85
CA ARG A 58 3.65 -20.18 3.52
C ARG A 58 3.69 -20.37 2.01
N LEU A 59 4.85 -20.79 1.50
CA LEU A 59 5.01 -21.12 0.08
C LEU A 59 4.27 -22.42 -0.23
N MET A 60 3.32 -22.38 -1.16
CA MET A 60 2.69 -23.57 -1.75
C MET A 60 3.18 -23.75 -3.18
N GLY A 61 3.79 -24.90 -3.48
CA GLY A 61 4.31 -25.22 -4.79
C GLY A 61 3.80 -26.58 -5.27
N PHE A 62 3.43 -26.64 -6.55
CA PHE A 62 3.12 -27.90 -7.24
C PHE A 62 3.63 -27.81 -8.68
N LYS A 63 3.91 -28.97 -9.28
CA LYS A 63 4.35 -29.07 -10.68
C LYS A 63 3.13 -29.22 -11.57
N GLU A 64 3.18 -28.59 -12.74
CA GLU A 64 2.10 -28.63 -13.71
C GLU A 64 2.66 -28.59 -15.13
N THR A 65 1.87 -29.03 -16.10
CA THR A 65 2.26 -29.00 -17.52
C THR A 65 2.35 -27.57 -18.05
N GLU A 66 3.31 -27.30 -18.94
CA GLU A 66 3.49 -25.98 -19.57
C GLU A 66 2.21 -25.51 -20.27
N GLN A 67 1.56 -26.40 -21.02
CA GLN A 67 0.30 -26.09 -21.70
C GLN A 67 -0.80 -25.62 -20.75
N LYS A 68 -0.89 -26.22 -19.56
CA LYS A 68 -1.88 -25.81 -18.56
C LYS A 68 -1.47 -24.49 -17.92
N ILE A 69 -0.18 -24.24 -17.69
CA ILE A 69 0.33 -22.95 -17.20
C ILE A 69 -0.02 -21.82 -18.18
N GLU A 70 0.21 -22.00 -19.47
CA GLU A 70 -0.15 -21.01 -20.50
C GLU A 70 -1.65 -20.72 -20.54
N ARG A 71 -2.49 -21.75 -20.37
CA ARG A 71 -3.95 -21.58 -20.29
C ARG A 71 -4.35 -20.79 -19.04
N MET A 72 -3.68 -21.03 -17.91
CA MET A 72 -3.89 -20.26 -16.68
C MET A 72 -3.48 -18.80 -16.85
N ASP A 73 -2.32 -18.53 -17.46
CA ASP A 73 -1.83 -17.17 -17.72
C ASP A 73 -2.80 -16.41 -18.64
N LYS A 74 -3.20 -16.99 -19.78
CA LYS A 74 -4.21 -16.38 -20.68
C LYS A 74 -5.54 -16.09 -19.99
N ARG A 75 -5.98 -16.99 -19.11
CA ARG A 75 -7.21 -16.79 -18.35
C ARG A 75 -7.07 -15.65 -17.34
N ALA A 76 -5.94 -15.61 -16.61
CA ALA A 76 -5.65 -14.54 -15.67
C ALA A 76 -5.59 -13.18 -16.38
N ASP A 77 -4.91 -13.10 -17.53
CA ASP A 77 -4.82 -11.88 -18.35
C ASP A 77 -6.20 -11.42 -18.83
N SER A 78 -7.08 -12.35 -19.24
CA SER A 78 -8.46 -12.01 -19.65
C SER A 78 -9.32 -11.42 -18.54
N LEU A 79 -8.91 -11.61 -17.27
CA LEU A 79 -9.56 -11.06 -16.09
C LEU A 79 -8.83 -9.83 -15.52
N GLY A 80 -7.74 -9.38 -16.16
CA GLY A 80 -6.89 -8.31 -15.63
C GLY A 80 -6.14 -8.70 -14.36
N MET A 81 -5.91 -10.00 -14.13
CA MET A 81 -5.30 -10.55 -12.92
C MET A 81 -3.92 -11.13 -13.23
N LYS A 82 -3.02 -11.13 -12.24
CA LYS A 82 -1.81 -11.97 -12.30
C LYS A 82 -2.18 -13.42 -12.04
N ARG A 83 -1.42 -14.39 -12.58
CA ARG A 83 -1.61 -15.83 -12.29
C ARG A 83 -1.73 -16.13 -10.80
N SER A 84 -0.93 -15.50 -9.95
CA SER A 84 -1.00 -15.74 -8.51
C SER A 84 -2.32 -15.27 -7.89
N ASP A 85 -2.91 -14.19 -8.40
CA ASP A 85 -4.18 -13.66 -7.90
C ASP A 85 -5.35 -14.46 -8.46
N TYR A 86 -5.25 -14.92 -9.71
CA TYR A 86 -6.18 -15.89 -10.30
C TYR A 86 -6.24 -17.21 -9.49
N LEU A 87 -5.09 -17.76 -9.11
CA LEU A 87 -5.04 -18.99 -8.30
C LEU A 87 -5.61 -18.79 -6.90
N ARG A 88 -5.30 -17.67 -6.23
CA ARG A 88 -5.92 -17.33 -4.93
C ARG A 88 -7.43 -17.23 -5.05
N TRP A 89 -7.92 -16.48 -6.05
CA TRP A 89 -9.34 -16.32 -6.30
C TRP A 89 -10.07 -17.65 -6.55
N LEU A 90 -9.45 -18.58 -7.28
CA LEU A 90 -10.02 -19.92 -7.46
C LEU A 90 -10.15 -20.69 -6.14
N VAL A 91 -9.12 -20.64 -5.30
CA VAL A 91 -9.13 -21.29 -3.98
C VAL A 91 -10.16 -20.64 -3.07
N ASP A 92 -10.20 -19.31 -2.99
CA ASP A 92 -11.16 -18.58 -2.17
C ASP A 92 -12.60 -18.87 -2.62
N LYS A 93 -12.83 -18.93 -3.94
CA LYS A 93 -14.14 -19.27 -4.50
C LYS A 93 -14.56 -20.70 -4.17
N ASP A 94 -13.63 -21.65 -4.25
CA ASP A 94 -13.88 -23.05 -3.88
C ASP A 94 -14.21 -23.14 -2.39
N LEU A 95 -13.36 -22.60 -1.52
CA LEU A 95 -13.55 -22.60 -0.07
C LEU A 95 -14.83 -21.87 0.36
N ALA A 96 -15.25 -20.81 -0.32
CA ALA A 96 -16.52 -20.15 -0.03
C ALA A 96 -17.75 -20.99 -0.40
N SER A 97 -17.57 -22.01 -1.26
CA SER A 97 -18.65 -22.89 -1.72
C SER A 97 -18.80 -24.17 -0.90
N VAL A 98 -17.84 -24.46 -0.02
CA VAL A 98 -17.84 -25.61 0.87
C VAL A 98 -17.74 -25.14 2.32
N ASP A 99 -18.55 -25.72 3.21
CA ASP A 99 -18.43 -25.49 4.64
C ASP A 99 -17.28 -26.34 5.18
N VAL A 100 -16.06 -25.81 5.10
CA VAL A 100 -14.85 -26.45 5.63
C VAL A 100 -14.50 -25.76 6.95
N ALA A 101 -14.82 -26.45 8.04
CA ALA A 101 -14.55 -26.04 9.43
C ALA A 101 -13.06 -26.13 9.80
#